data_AF-A0A8T4DVZ0-F1
#
_entry.id   AF-A0A8T4DVZ0-F1
#
_cell.length_a   1.000
_cell.length_b   1.000
_cell.length_c   1.000
_cell.angle_alpha   90.00
_cell.angle_beta   90.00
_cell.angle_gamma   90.00
#
_symmetry.space_group_name_H-M   'P 1'
#
loop_
_entity.id
_entity.type
_entity.pdbx_description
1 polymer ?
#
loop_
_entity_poly.entity_id
_entity_poly.type
_entity_poly.pdbx_seq_one_letter_code
_entity_poly.pdbx_strand_id
1 'polypeptide(L)'
;MRLALLILALMAIALMTGCAEQQDDSLQKAKQQELSSELPEKTPATTVLSIEDCANTAKRDECLVRAAVAAADYKACSGISDSELKMRCYGEIAGLQGAPEKCHEMLTDAYEQGRCAEYATKRASSDYE
;
A
#
# COMPACT_ATOMS: atom_id res chain seq x y z
N MET A 1 27.44 -12.77 54.81
CA MET A 1 26.31 -11.87 54.50
C MET A 1 26.65 -10.79 53.46
N ARG A 2 27.78 -10.07 53.57
CA ARG A 2 28.18 -9.05 52.57
C ARG A 2 28.39 -9.59 51.14
N LEU A 3 28.90 -10.82 51.01
CA LEU A 3 29.11 -11.46 49.71
C LEU A 3 27.79 -11.82 48.98
N ALA A 4 26.76 -12.23 49.73
CA ALA A 4 25.46 -12.58 49.16
C ALA A 4 24.72 -11.35 48.60
N LEU A 5 24.90 -10.18 49.23
CA LEU A 5 24.34 -8.91 48.74
C LEU A 5 25.00 -8.44 47.44
N LEU A 6 26.31 -8.67 47.27
CA LEU A 6 27.02 -8.33 46.03
C LEU A 6 26.57 -9.19 44.84
N ILE A 7 26.30 -10.48 45.07
CA ILE A 7 25.82 -11.40 44.02
C ILE A 7 24.40 -11.02 43.56
N LEU A 8 23.51 -10.67 44.50
CA LEU A 8 22.15 -10.22 44.17
C LEU A 8 22.15 -8.89 43.40
N ALA A 9 23.04 -7.96 43.74
CA ALA A 9 23.16 -6.69 43.03
C ALA A 9 23.64 -6.88 41.57
N LEU A 10 24.59 -7.80 41.33
CA LEU A 10 25.09 -8.08 39.97
C LEU A 10 24.03 -8.71 39.07
N MET A 11 23.19 -9.60 39.60
CA MET A 11 22.09 -10.23 38.85
C MET A 11 21.03 -9.21 38.43
N ALA A 12 20.73 -8.22 39.27
CA ALA A 12 19.77 -7.15 38.93
C ALA A 12 20.27 -6.24 37.81
N ILE A 13 21.59 -5.98 37.74
CA ILE A 13 22.19 -5.15 36.68
C ILE A 13 22.16 -5.87 35.32
N ALA A 14 22.37 -7.19 35.30
CA ALA A 14 22.32 -7.98 34.07
C ALA A 14 20.91 -8.10 33.47
N LEU A 15 19.86 -8.01 34.28
CA LEU A 15 18.46 -8.08 33.80
C LEU A 15 17.99 -6.79 33.12
N MET A 16 18.61 -5.64 33.42
CA MET A 16 18.25 -4.35 32.83
C MET A 16 19.03 -4.03 31.55
N THR A 17 20.00 -4.87 31.15
CA THR A 17 20.81 -4.70 29.93
C THR A 17 20.32 -5.58 28.76
N GLY A 18 19.10 -6.10 28.84
CA GLY A 18 18.48 -6.92 27.82
C GLY A 18 18.09 -6.16 26.54
N CYS A 19 18.88 -6.40 25.49
CA CYS A 19 18.58 -6.33 24.06
C CYS A 19 18.19 -4.96 23.45
N ALA A 20 19.19 -4.15 23.12
CA ALA A 20 19.17 -3.36 21.89
C ALA A 20 19.99 -4.12 20.83
N GLU A 21 19.34 -5.04 20.11
CA GLU A 21 19.94 -5.69 18.95
C GLU A 21 19.79 -4.74 17.75
N GLN A 22 20.88 -4.04 17.44
CA GLN A 22 21.03 -3.16 16.30
C GLN A 22 22.22 -3.66 15.47
N GLN A 23 21.95 -4.23 14.30
CA GLN A 23 22.73 -4.07 13.06
C GLN A 23 22.33 -5.16 12.06
N ASP A 24 21.79 -4.74 10.92
CA ASP A 24 22.42 -5.20 9.68
C ASP A 24 22.69 -3.98 8.80
N ASP A 25 23.98 -3.67 8.72
CA ASP A 25 24.58 -2.75 7.78
C ASP A 25 24.46 -3.35 6.38
N SER A 26 23.50 -2.86 5.61
CA SER A 26 23.51 -2.99 4.14
C SER A 26 23.36 -1.63 3.49
N LEU A 27 24.09 -0.65 4.02
CA LEU A 27 24.40 0.61 3.36
C LEU A 27 25.82 0.51 2.77
N GLN A 28 25.93 0.02 1.54
CA GLN A 28 26.85 0.53 0.52
C GLN A 28 26.78 -0.33 -0.75
N LYS A 29 25.92 0.07 -1.69
CA LYS A 29 26.36 0.19 -3.07
C LYS A 29 25.62 1.31 -3.75
N ALA A 30 26.17 2.51 -3.54
CA ALA A 30 26.05 3.60 -4.48
C ALA A 30 26.44 3.08 -5.88
N LYS A 31 25.44 2.86 -6.71
CA LYS A 31 25.59 2.98 -8.16
C LYS A 31 24.84 4.23 -8.56
N GLN A 32 25.48 5.35 -8.26
CA GLN A 32 25.20 6.63 -8.87
C GLN A 32 25.56 6.47 -10.35
N GLN A 33 24.58 6.08 -11.15
CA GLN A 33 24.65 6.24 -12.60
C GLN A 33 23.94 7.54 -12.90
N GLU A 34 24.75 8.53 -13.18
CA GLU A 34 24.38 9.82 -13.73
C GLU A 34 23.36 9.69 -14.86
N LEU A 35 22.30 10.50 -14.73
CA LEU A 35 21.97 11.54 -15.69
C LEU A 35 21.77 11.10 -17.15
N SER A 36 20.52 10.76 -17.43
CA SER A 36 19.76 11.25 -18.60
C SER A 36 18.30 10.98 -18.24
N SER A 37 17.53 11.91 -17.67
CA SER A 37 16.88 13.04 -18.35
C SER A 37 16.36 12.76 -19.76
N GLU A 38 15.94 11.52 -20.00
CA GLU A 38 14.94 11.22 -21.01
C GLU A 38 13.81 10.49 -20.27
N LEU A 39 12.72 11.22 -19.97
CA LEU A 39 11.45 10.56 -19.75
C LEU A 39 11.22 9.68 -20.99
N PRO A 40 11.06 8.35 -20.87
CA PRO A 40 10.55 7.58 -21.99
C PRO A 40 9.10 8.02 -22.21
N GLU A 41 8.88 8.99 -23.09
CA GLU A 41 7.58 9.37 -23.68
C GLU A 41 7.02 8.26 -24.59
N LYS A 42 7.15 7.01 -24.16
CA LYS A 42 6.63 5.86 -24.87
C LYS A 42 5.94 4.93 -23.90
N THR A 43 5.00 5.49 -23.14
CA THR A 43 3.81 4.71 -22.81
C THR A 43 3.19 4.33 -24.16
N PRO A 44 3.14 3.02 -24.52
CA PRO A 44 2.27 2.62 -25.62
C PRO A 44 0.91 3.22 -25.32
N ALA A 45 0.22 3.74 -26.34
CA ALA A 45 -1.15 4.22 -26.20
C ALA A 45 -1.98 3.06 -25.62
N THR A 46 -2.04 3.00 -24.30
CA THR A 46 -2.84 2.05 -23.55
C THR A 46 -4.24 2.49 -23.90
N THR A 47 -4.84 1.77 -24.84
CA THR A 47 -6.23 1.96 -25.23
C THR A 47 -7.01 2.08 -23.93
N VAL A 48 -7.49 3.29 -23.66
CA VAL A 48 -8.22 3.58 -22.42
C VAL A 48 -9.43 2.67 -22.45
N LEU A 49 -9.42 1.65 -21.59
CA LEU A 49 -10.49 0.67 -21.52
C LEU A 49 -11.72 1.42 -21.03
N SER A 50 -12.77 1.50 -21.86
CA SER A 50 -13.99 2.17 -21.45
C SER A 50 -14.78 1.25 -20.52
N ILE A 51 -15.55 1.84 -19.60
CA ILE A 51 -16.41 1.09 -18.68
C ILE A 51 -17.47 0.27 -19.45
N GLU A 52 -17.92 0.77 -20.59
CA GLU A 52 -18.93 0.15 -21.45
C GLU A 52 -18.42 -1.18 -22.04
N ASP A 53 -17.12 -1.27 -22.34
CA ASP A 53 -16.48 -2.48 -22.87
C ASP A 53 -16.48 -3.64 -21.87
N CYS A 54 -16.64 -3.37 -20.56
CA CYS A 54 -16.60 -4.38 -19.52
C CYS A 54 -17.88 -5.22 -19.43
N ALA A 55 -18.99 -4.75 -20.01
CA ALA A 55 -20.33 -5.31 -19.78
C ALA A 55 -20.47 -6.80 -20.16
N ASN A 56 -19.75 -7.27 -21.19
CA ASN A 56 -19.94 -8.61 -21.76
C ASN A 56 -18.74 -9.55 -21.57
N THR A 57 -17.89 -9.28 -20.57
CA THR A 57 -16.69 -10.09 -20.35
C THR A 57 -16.88 -11.07 -19.18
N ALA A 58 -16.31 -12.28 -19.29
CA ALA A 58 -16.26 -13.24 -18.18
C ALA A 58 -15.47 -12.70 -16.97
N LYS A 59 -14.67 -11.65 -17.18
CA LYS A 59 -13.85 -10.95 -16.18
C LYS A 59 -14.36 -9.53 -15.96
N ARG A 60 -15.69 -9.33 -15.99
CA ARG A 60 -16.35 -8.02 -15.90
C ARG A 60 -15.83 -7.19 -14.73
N ASP A 61 -15.75 -7.75 -13.55
CA ASP A 61 -15.35 -7.03 -12.35
C ASP A 61 -13.86 -6.63 -12.40
N GLU A 62 -12.96 -7.52 -12.83
CA GLU A 62 -11.55 -7.17 -13.06
C GLU A 62 -11.37 -6.09 -14.14
N CYS A 63 -12.25 -6.09 -15.15
CA CYS A 63 -12.28 -5.07 -16.19
C CYS A 63 -12.72 -3.72 -15.61
N LEU A 64 -13.81 -3.71 -14.83
CA LEU A 64 -14.33 -2.52 -14.16
C LEU A 64 -13.30 -1.92 -13.20
N VAL A 65 -12.57 -2.73 -12.43
CA VAL A 65 -11.47 -2.23 -11.57
C VAL A 65 -10.46 -1.45 -12.41
N ARG A 66 -9.98 -2.04 -13.52
CA ARG A 66 -8.98 -1.38 -14.37
C ARG A 66 -9.49 -0.10 -15.02
N ALA A 67 -10.71 -0.13 -15.57
CA ALA A 67 -11.32 1.03 -16.19
C ALA A 67 -11.58 2.15 -15.16
N ALA A 68 -12.11 1.81 -13.99
CA ALA A 68 -12.37 2.74 -12.90
C ALA A 68 -11.09 3.39 -12.36
N VAL A 69 -10.04 2.59 -12.14
CA VAL A 69 -8.74 3.08 -11.66
C VAL A 69 -8.09 3.99 -12.70
N ALA A 70 -8.09 3.59 -13.97
CA ALA A 70 -7.53 4.41 -15.05
C ALA A 70 -8.28 5.75 -15.22
N ALA A 71 -9.59 5.77 -14.98
CA ALA A 71 -10.41 6.97 -15.03
C ALA A 71 -10.47 7.74 -13.70
N ALA A 72 -9.89 7.20 -12.62
CA ALA A 72 -10.09 7.65 -11.25
C ALA A 72 -11.56 7.87 -10.85
N ASP A 73 -12.47 6.98 -11.32
CA ASP A 73 -13.92 7.09 -11.10
C ASP A 73 -14.43 6.12 -10.03
N TYR A 74 -14.66 6.64 -8.83
CA TYR A 74 -15.25 5.90 -7.71
C TYR A 74 -16.65 5.33 -7.99
N LYS A 75 -17.44 5.98 -8.87
CA LYS A 75 -18.79 5.49 -9.16
C LYS A 75 -18.72 4.19 -9.95
N ALA A 76 -17.74 4.02 -10.82
CA ALA A 76 -17.53 2.78 -11.56
C ALA A 76 -17.25 1.58 -10.64
N CYS A 77 -16.55 1.79 -9.52
CA CYS A 77 -16.32 0.74 -8.51
C CYS A 77 -17.63 0.24 -7.87
N SER A 78 -18.69 1.04 -7.84
CA SER A 78 -19.96 0.63 -7.22
C SER A 78 -20.65 -0.52 -7.95
N GLY A 79 -20.38 -0.67 -9.25
CA GLY A 79 -20.95 -1.70 -10.13
C GLY A 79 -20.21 -3.05 -10.12
N ILE A 80 -19.14 -3.17 -9.32
CA ILE A 80 -18.39 -4.41 -9.09
C ILE A 80 -19.17 -5.28 -8.10
N SER A 81 -19.38 -6.55 -8.44
CA SER A 81 -20.15 -7.50 -7.63
C SER A 81 -19.29 -8.17 -6.57
N ASP A 82 -18.04 -8.49 -6.90
CA ASP A 82 -17.07 -9.05 -5.97
C ASP A 82 -16.61 -7.99 -4.96
N SER A 83 -16.84 -8.25 -3.67
CA SER A 83 -16.55 -7.28 -2.60
C SER A 83 -15.05 -7.00 -2.44
N GLU A 84 -14.19 -7.99 -2.66
CA GLU A 84 -12.74 -7.81 -2.56
C GLU A 84 -12.23 -6.95 -3.73
N LEU A 85 -12.68 -7.21 -4.95
CA LEU A 85 -12.35 -6.37 -6.11
C LEU A 85 -12.92 -4.95 -5.96
N LYS A 86 -14.11 -4.81 -5.39
CA LYS A 86 -14.74 -3.51 -5.13
C LYS A 86 -13.93 -2.69 -4.12
N MET A 87 -13.57 -3.28 -2.98
CA MET A 87 -12.75 -2.64 -1.95
C MET A 87 -11.35 -2.29 -2.50
N ARG A 88 -10.74 -3.17 -3.31
CA ARG A 88 -9.49 -2.87 -4.01
C ARG A 88 -9.62 -1.69 -4.97
N CYS A 89 -10.70 -1.63 -5.75
CA CYS A 89 -10.98 -0.53 -6.67
C CYS A 89 -11.00 0.83 -5.96
N TYR A 90 -11.75 0.92 -4.85
CA TYR A 90 -11.78 2.14 -4.02
C TYR A 90 -10.41 2.48 -3.44
N GLY A 91 -9.70 1.49 -2.91
CA GLY A 91 -8.37 1.68 -2.32
C GLY A 91 -7.33 2.16 -3.33
N GLU A 92 -7.31 1.61 -4.54
CA GLU A 92 -6.40 2.04 -5.60
C GLU A 92 -6.64 3.50 -6.02
N ILE A 93 -7.90 3.90 -6.25
CA ILE A 93 -8.23 5.29 -6.62
C ILE A 93 -7.91 6.25 -5.47
N ALA A 94 -8.26 5.90 -4.23
CA ALA A 94 -7.95 6.69 -3.05
C ALA A 94 -6.44 6.85 -2.86
N GLY A 95 -5.65 5.80 -3.10
CA GLY A 95 -4.20 5.85 -3.06
C GLY A 95 -3.61 6.76 -4.12
N LEU A 96 -4.08 6.65 -5.38
CA LEU A 96 -3.67 7.53 -6.48
C LEU A 96 -3.98 9.01 -6.23
N GLN A 97 -5.05 9.30 -5.47
CA GLN A 97 -5.45 10.65 -5.12
C GLN A 97 -4.86 11.15 -3.80
N GLY A 98 -4.15 10.30 -3.06
CA GLY A 98 -3.66 10.63 -1.71
C GLY A 98 -4.78 10.91 -0.71
N ALA A 99 -5.95 10.27 -0.89
CA ALA A 99 -7.18 10.52 -0.13
C ALA A 99 -7.72 9.23 0.53
N PRO A 100 -6.97 8.56 1.42
CA PRO A 100 -7.38 7.30 2.05
C PRO A 100 -8.66 7.43 2.88
N GLU A 101 -8.99 8.62 3.38
CA GLU A 101 -10.23 8.90 4.10
C GLU A 101 -11.49 8.66 3.26
N LYS A 102 -11.40 8.77 1.92
CA LYS A 102 -12.52 8.49 1.01
C LYS A 102 -13.05 7.07 1.13
N CYS A 103 -12.25 6.12 1.58
CA CYS A 103 -12.69 4.76 1.88
C CYS A 103 -13.85 4.72 2.89
N HIS A 104 -13.88 5.65 3.86
CA HIS A 104 -14.94 5.73 4.87
C HIS A 104 -16.26 6.28 4.30
N GLU A 105 -16.18 7.09 3.24
CA GLU A 105 -17.36 7.65 2.57
C GLU A 105 -18.00 6.64 1.60
N MET A 106 -17.20 5.76 0.99
CA MET A 106 -17.64 4.87 -0.10
C MET A 106 -18.06 3.48 0.36
N LEU A 107 -17.55 3.02 1.50
CA LEU A 107 -17.82 1.69 2.06
C LEU A 107 -18.60 1.84 3.36
N THR A 108 -19.61 0.99 3.56
CA THR A 108 -20.44 1.02 4.77
C THR A 108 -19.91 0.12 5.87
N ASP A 109 -19.20 -0.94 5.51
CA ASP A 109 -18.65 -1.90 6.45
C ASP A 109 -17.30 -1.43 7.00
N ALA A 110 -17.16 -1.40 8.33
CA ALA A 110 -15.96 -0.88 8.98
C ALA A 110 -14.70 -1.71 8.69
N TYR A 111 -14.85 -3.02 8.46
CA TYR A 111 -13.73 -3.89 8.10
C TYR A 111 -13.26 -3.60 6.67
N GLU A 112 -14.19 -3.42 5.72
CA GLU A 112 -13.86 -3.01 4.35
C GLU A 112 -13.23 -1.62 4.31
N GLN A 113 -13.72 -0.66 5.12
CA GLN A 113 -13.13 0.68 5.26
C GLN A 113 -11.66 0.60 5.69
N GLY A 114 -11.35 -0.19 6.72
CA GLY A 114 -9.98 -0.36 7.22
C GLY A 114 -9.05 -0.95 6.16
N ARG A 115 -9.48 -2.02 5.46
CA ARG A 115 -8.69 -2.62 4.37
C ARG A 115 -8.48 -1.66 3.21
N CYS A 116 -9.52 -0.93 2.81
CA CYS A 116 -9.43 0.06 1.73
C CYS A 116 -8.39 1.16 2.08
N ALA A 117 -8.44 1.70 3.30
CA ALA A 117 -7.50 2.74 3.74
C ALA A 117 -6.05 2.22 3.81
N GLU A 118 -5.85 0.97 4.23
CA GLU A 118 -4.55 0.30 4.21
C GLU A 118 -4.02 0.16 2.77
N TYR A 119 -4.86 -0.29 1.84
CA TYR A 119 -4.52 -0.38 0.41
C TYR A 119 -4.16 0.98 -0.18
N ALA A 120 -4.97 2.00 0.08
CA ALA A 120 -4.74 3.36 -0.39
C ALA A 120 -3.38 3.90 0.09
N THR A 121 -3.07 3.70 1.37
CA THR A 121 -1.80 4.14 1.95
C THR A 121 -0.61 3.42 1.31
N LYS A 122 -0.70 2.09 1.11
CA LYS A 122 0.36 1.32 0.42
C LYS A 122 0.56 1.78 -1.01
N ARG A 123 -0.53 2.01 -1.75
CA ARG A 123 -0.47 2.47 -3.14
C ARG A 123 0.17 3.87 -3.23
N ALA A 124 -0.23 4.78 -2.35
CA ALA A 124 0.36 6.13 -2.29
C ALA A 124 1.88 6.09 -2.03
N SER A 125 2.37 5.13 -1.24
CA SER A 125 3.82 4.96 -0.98
C SER A 125 4.57 4.35 -2.18
N SER A 126 3.92 3.49 -2.98
CA SER A 126 4.57 2.80 -4.10
C SER A 126 4.89 3.69 -5.30
N ASP A 127 4.30 4.90 -5.39
CA ASP A 127 4.64 5.86 -6.44
C ASP A 127 5.95 6.63 -6.15
N TYR A 128 6.63 6.36 -5.02
CA TYR A 128 7.90 6.97 -4.62
C TYR A 128 9.14 6.08 -4.79
N GLU A 129 8.99 4.87 -5.34
CA GLU A 129 10.10 3.92 -5.63
C GLU A 129 10.34 3.77 -7.14
#